data_AF-A0A928QVF2-F1
#
_entry.id   AF-A0A928QVF2-F1
#
_cell.length_a   1.000
_cell.length_b   1.000
_cell.length_c   1.000
_cell.angle_alpha   90.00
_cell.angle_beta   90.00
_cell.angle_gamma   90.00
#
_symmetry.space_group_name_H-M   'P 1'
#
loop_
_entity.id
_entity.type
_entity.pdbx_description
1 polymer ?
#
loop_
_entity_poly.entity_id
_entity_poly.type
_entity_poly.pdbx_seq_one_letter_code
_entity_poly.pdbx_strand_id
1 'polypeptide(L)'
;MTNKTDPAVMQRIAAELARREGYPQRDYSDKHAKAAALIAVEGHPLQTLARENDALEALLARLQETCDEALLAQLSELAIHYAKKGDLLYPLLKVRYGVAGPSDLMWTTDDEIRAELSALTRDDNRGDARQARLDALLRRVENMILQERNVLFPICAVNFTEDEWRGIYRDEADYGVCFGVERAVWDGAAQVSPAPAADGEIVLPGGSLTLRQLTALLNVIPMEITFVDDQNINRFFNEGPKVFKRPQMALGREVFSCHPPKIEPMVRQIVDDFRAGRRDSVPVWMEKDGRPMLVRYMSVRDRDGAYLGTVELVQDMTFAREHFSHAKNG
;
A
#
# COMPACT_ATOMS: atom_id res chain seq x y z
N MET A 1 -29.79 42.45 -11.71
CA MET A 1 -28.36 42.10 -11.55
C MET A 1 -28.19 40.66 -11.99
N THR A 2 -27.65 40.43 -13.19
CA THR A 2 -27.42 39.09 -13.74
C THR A 2 -26.19 38.49 -13.06
N ASN A 3 -26.39 37.38 -12.36
CA ASN A 3 -25.35 36.62 -11.68
C ASN A 3 -24.45 35.99 -12.76
N LYS A 4 -23.36 36.67 -13.16
CA LYS A 4 -22.37 36.10 -14.08
C LYS A 4 -21.49 35.14 -13.27
N THR A 5 -21.72 33.84 -13.46
CA THR A 5 -20.87 32.77 -12.90
C THR A 5 -19.41 33.00 -13.31
N ASP A 6 -18.51 32.90 -12.33
CA ASP A 6 -17.06 33.11 -12.49
C ASP A 6 -16.49 32.23 -13.63
N PRO A 7 -15.74 32.80 -14.60
CA PRO A 7 -15.08 32.05 -15.67
C PRO A 7 -14.24 30.85 -15.19
N ALA A 8 -13.58 30.96 -14.02
CA ALA A 8 -12.81 29.85 -13.44
C ALA A 8 -13.72 28.69 -12.97
N VAL A 9 -14.93 29.00 -12.51
CA VAL A 9 -15.95 28.00 -12.14
C VAL A 9 -16.48 27.32 -13.41
N MET A 10 -16.74 28.07 -14.47
CA MET A 10 -17.18 27.51 -15.75
C MET A 10 -16.11 26.59 -16.38
N GLN A 11 -14.83 26.96 -16.27
CA GLN A 11 -13.73 26.14 -16.75
C GLN A 11 -13.58 24.83 -15.96
N ARG A 12 -13.78 24.86 -14.63
CA ARG A 12 -13.81 23.66 -13.79
C ARG A 12 -15.01 22.76 -14.11
N ILE A 13 -16.18 23.35 -14.32
CA ILE A 13 -17.39 22.61 -14.72
C ILE A 13 -17.17 21.95 -16.09
N ALA A 14 -16.61 22.67 -17.06
CA ALA A 14 -16.32 22.14 -18.38
C ALA A 14 -15.29 20.99 -18.35
N ALA A 15 -14.23 21.12 -17.54
CA ALA A 15 -13.24 20.07 -17.36
C ALA A 15 -13.83 18.81 -16.70
N GLU A 16 -14.71 18.98 -15.70
CA GLU A 16 -15.40 17.87 -15.04
C GLU A 16 -16.41 17.18 -15.97
N LEU A 17 -17.15 17.94 -16.78
CA LEU A 17 -18.06 17.38 -17.79
C LEU A 17 -17.31 16.60 -18.87
N ALA A 18 -16.23 17.17 -19.41
CA ALA A 18 -15.39 16.49 -20.40
C ALA A 18 -14.77 15.20 -19.82
N ARG A 19 -14.37 15.22 -18.55
CA ARG A 19 -13.88 14.04 -17.84
C ARG A 19 -14.98 12.98 -17.70
N ARG A 20 -16.21 13.37 -17.40
CA ARG A 20 -17.36 12.45 -17.28
C ARG A 20 -17.75 11.81 -18.60
N GLU A 21 -17.70 12.57 -19.69
CA GLU A 21 -17.97 12.07 -21.05
C GLU A 21 -16.89 11.09 -21.54
N GLY A 22 -15.68 11.16 -20.98
CA GLY A 22 -14.56 10.27 -21.32
C GLY A 22 -14.60 8.88 -20.68
N TYR A 23 -15.51 8.60 -19.74
CA TYR A 23 -15.58 7.29 -19.09
C TYR A 23 -16.29 6.23 -19.95
N PRO A 24 -15.90 4.95 -19.86
CA PRO A 24 -16.55 3.87 -20.58
C PRO A 24 -18.04 3.77 -20.21
N GLN A 25 -18.92 3.83 -21.21
CA GLN A 25 -20.35 3.54 -21.01
C GLN A 25 -20.54 2.02 -20.94
N ARG A 26 -21.10 1.53 -19.84
CA ARG A 26 -21.36 0.09 -19.60
C ARG A 26 -22.85 -0.17 -19.47
N ASP A 27 -23.28 -1.33 -19.94
CA ASP A 27 -24.65 -1.81 -19.71
C ASP A 27 -24.77 -2.42 -18.31
N TYR A 28 -25.77 -1.95 -17.56
CA TYR A 28 -26.10 -2.38 -16.21
C TYR A 28 -27.32 -3.31 -16.14
N SER A 29 -27.94 -3.64 -17.28
CA SER A 29 -29.16 -4.44 -17.35
C SER A 29 -29.03 -5.82 -16.68
N ASP A 30 -27.84 -6.42 -16.73
CA ASP A 30 -27.50 -7.74 -16.19
C ASP A 30 -26.57 -7.67 -14.96
N LYS A 31 -26.41 -6.50 -14.33
CA LYS A 31 -25.41 -6.25 -13.28
C LYS A 31 -25.45 -7.26 -12.13
N HIS A 32 -26.65 -7.67 -11.73
CA HIS A 32 -26.84 -8.64 -10.65
C HIS A 32 -26.44 -10.05 -11.07
N ALA A 33 -26.72 -10.44 -12.32
CA ALA A 33 -26.30 -11.73 -12.85
C ALA A 33 -24.78 -11.81 -13.00
N LYS A 34 -24.12 -10.73 -13.43
CA LYS A 34 -22.66 -10.62 -13.49
C LYS A 34 -22.02 -10.74 -12.11
N ALA A 35 -22.53 -10.02 -11.10
CA ALA A 35 -22.04 -10.16 -9.73
C ALA A 35 -22.22 -11.58 -9.21
N ALA A 36 -23.38 -12.20 -9.41
CA ALA A 36 -23.63 -13.58 -8.99
C ALA A 36 -22.66 -14.57 -9.66
N ALA A 37 -22.38 -14.39 -10.95
CA ALA A 37 -21.42 -15.22 -11.67
C ALA A 37 -20.01 -15.12 -11.09
N LEU A 38 -19.54 -13.92 -10.75
CA LEU A 38 -18.23 -13.71 -10.13
C LEU A 38 -18.16 -14.22 -8.67
N ILE A 39 -19.24 -14.07 -7.90
CA ILE A 39 -19.34 -14.61 -6.53
C ILE A 39 -19.28 -16.14 -6.54
N ALA A 40 -19.77 -16.80 -7.61
CA ALA A 40 -19.72 -18.24 -7.74
C ALA A 40 -18.30 -18.78 -8.10
N VAL A 41 -17.36 -17.93 -8.49
CA VAL A 41 -15.99 -18.33 -8.83
C VAL A 41 -15.15 -18.48 -7.55
N GLU A 42 -14.60 -19.66 -7.34
CA GLU A 42 -13.73 -19.95 -6.19
C GLU A 42 -12.48 -19.05 -6.17
N GLY A 43 -12.24 -18.41 -5.02
CA GLY A 43 -11.11 -17.52 -4.80
C GLY A 43 -11.28 -16.11 -5.39
N HIS A 44 -12.33 -15.85 -6.17
CA HIS A 44 -12.56 -14.52 -6.73
C HIS A 44 -12.79 -13.49 -5.61
N PRO A 45 -12.26 -12.26 -5.68
CA PRO A 45 -12.40 -11.27 -4.60
C PRO A 45 -13.86 -10.98 -4.19
N LEU A 46 -14.78 -10.89 -5.16
CA LEU A 46 -16.21 -10.75 -4.84
C LEU A 46 -16.79 -11.94 -4.07
N GLN A 47 -16.28 -13.17 -4.29
CA GLN A 47 -16.69 -14.32 -3.47
C GLN A 47 -16.25 -14.12 -2.02
N THR A 48 -14.99 -13.72 -1.80
CA THR A 48 -14.46 -13.48 -0.45
C THR A 48 -15.29 -12.43 0.28
N LEU A 49 -15.52 -11.27 -0.34
CA LEU A 49 -16.32 -10.19 0.24
C LEU A 49 -17.78 -10.59 0.47
N ALA A 50 -18.37 -11.40 -0.40
CA ALA A 50 -19.72 -11.93 -0.20
C ALA A 50 -19.79 -12.91 0.98
N ARG A 51 -18.81 -13.80 1.13
CA ARG A 51 -18.71 -14.71 2.28
C ARG A 51 -18.47 -13.97 3.59
N GLU A 52 -17.69 -12.90 3.57
CA GLU A 52 -17.49 -12.01 4.72
C GLU A 52 -18.82 -11.35 5.12
N ASN A 53 -19.62 -10.90 4.16
CA ASN A 53 -20.97 -10.39 4.41
C ASN A 53 -21.91 -11.44 5.00
N ASP A 54 -21.89 -12.67 4.49
CA ASP A 54 -22.72 -13.76 5.02
C ASP A 54 -22.31 -14.14 6.47
N ALA A 55 -21.01 -14.16 6.76
CA ALA A 55 -20.49 -14.41 8.10
C ALA A 55 -20.83 -13.26 9.06
N LEU A 56 -20.76 -12.02 8.59
CA LEU A 56 -21.16 -10.83 9.33
C LEU A 56 -22.66 -10.84 9.62
N GLU A 57 -23.51 -11.17 8.65
CA GLU A 57 -24.96 -11.30 8.81
C GLU A 57 -25.30 -12.33 9.91
N ALA A 58 -24.61 -13.48 9.93
CA ALA A 58 -24.74 -14.48 10.99
C ALA A 58 -24.28 -13.97 12.37
N LEU A 59 -23.19 -13.18 12.42
CA LEU A 59 -22.72 -12.54 13.66
C LEU A 59 -23.74 -11.52 14.19
N LEU A 60 -24.33 -10.70 13.31
CA LEU A 60 -25.35 -9.72 13.67
C LEU A 60 -26.59 -10.40 14.26
N ALA A 61 -27.08 -11.50 13.66
CA ALA A 61 -28.21 -12.25 14.18
C ALA A 61 -27.94 -12.76 15.60
N ARG A 62 -26.75 -13.34 15.84
CA ARG A 62 -26.36 -13.81 17.18
C ARG A 62 -26.23 -12.67 18.18
N LEU A 63 -25.73 -11.52 17.76
CA LEU A 63 -25.62 -10.31 18.60
C LEU A 63 -27.00 -9.79 19.01
N GLN A 64 -27.96 -9.77 18.09
CA GLN A 64 -29.35 -9.38 18.38
C GLN A 64 -30.03 -10.30 19.40
N GLU A 65 -29.73 -11.60 19.36
CA GLU A 65 -30.30 -12.58 20.29
C GLU A 65 -29.65 -12.57 21.68
N THR A 66 -28.32 -12.44 21.74
CA THR A 66 -27.54 -12.71 22.96
C THR A 66 -27.04 -11.46 23.67
N CYS A 67 -26.87 -10.34 22.95
CA CYS A 67 -26.17 -9.14 23.43
C CYS A 67 -24.79 -9.46 24.06
N ASP A 68 -24.10 -10.48 23.57
CA ASP A 68 -22.80 -10.93 24.08
C ASP A 68 -21.68 -9.97 23.69
N GLU A 69 -20.97 -9.43 24.69
CA GLU A 69 -19.84 -8.52 24.50
C GLU A 69 -18.65 -9.18 23.79
N ALA A 70 -18.47 -10.49 23.95
CA ALA A 70 -17.41 -11.20 23.22
C ALA A 70 -17.69 -11.18 21.71
N LEU A 71 -18.97 -11.29 21.32
CA LEU A 71 -19.39 -11.15 19.93
C LEU A 71 -19.30 -9.70 19.46
N LEU A 72 -19.52 -8.71 20.34
CA LEU A 72 -19.35 -7.30 20.00
C LEU A 72 -17.88 -6.96 19.73
N ALA A 73 -16.96 -7.55 20.49
CA ALA A 73 -15.53 -7.43 20.23
C ALA A 73 -15.17 -8.00 18.85
N GLN A 74 -15.74 -9.15 18.46
CA GLN A 74 -15.56 -9.75 17.13
C GLN A 74 -16.05 -8.83 16.00
N LEU A 75 -17.09 -8.02 16.23
CA LEU A 75 -17.57 -7.04 15.25
C LEU A 75 -16.49 -6.00 14.86
N SER A 76 -15.44 -5.83 15.67
CA SER A 76 -14.31 -4.94 15.33
C SER A 76 -13.55 -5.38 14.07
N GLU A 77 -13.66 -6.65 13.68
CA GLU A 77 -13.10 -7.18 12.43
C GLU A 77 -13.74 -6.52 11.18
N LEU A 78 -14.87 -5.84 11.33
CA LEU A 78 -15.48 -5.00 10.30
C LEU A 78 -14.50 -3.96 9.73
N ALA A 79 -13.57 -3.47 10.55
CA ALA A 79 -12.56 -2.53 10.10
C ALA A 79 -11.70 -3.10 8.96
N ILE A 80 -11.46 -4.42 8.95
CA ILE A 80 -10.69 -5.10 7.91
C ILE A 80 -11.52 -5.20 6.63
N HIS A 81 -12.77 -5.68 6.72
CA HIS A 81 -13.68 -5.75 5.58
C HIS A 81 -13.88 -4.38 4.91
N TYR A 82 -14.08 -3.34 5.73
CA TYR A 82 -14.25 -1.97 5.24
C TYR A 82 -12.98 -1.39 4.63
N ALA A 83 -11.80 -1.75 5.14
CA ALA A 83 -10.54 -1.37 4.51
C ALA A 83 -10.39 -2.02 3.12
N LYS A 84 -10.70 -3.32 2.98
CA LYS A 84 -10.66 -4.00 1.67
C LYS A 84 -11.53 -3.29 0.63
N LYS A 85 -12.82 -3.06 0.90
CA LYS A 85 -13.69 -2.36 -0.07
C LYS A 85 -13.30 -0.88 -0.26
N GLY A 86 -12.84 -0.24 0.82
CA GLY A 86 -12.41 1.16 0.87
C GLY A 86 -11.19 1.44 0.00
N ASP A 87 -10.21 0.56 0.03
CA ASP A 87 -8.94 0.74 -0.67
C ASP A 87 -8.98 0.11 -2.07
N LEU A 88 -9.61 -1.06 -2.22
CA LEU A 88 -9.53 -1.87 -3.44
C LEU A 88 -10.67 -1.61 -4.43
N LEU A 89 -11.87 -1.22 -3.97
CA LEU A 89 -13.04 -1.05 -4.84
C LEU A 89 -13.38 0.42 -5.10
N TYR A 90 -13.53 1.22 -4.05
CA TYR A 90 -14.02 2.61 -4.17
C TYR A 90 -13.12 3.50 -5.03
N PRO A 91 -11.77 3.52 -4.86
CA PRO A 91 -10.90 4.38 -5.64
C PRO A 91 -10.88 3.97 -7.11
N LEU A 92 -10.95 2.65 -7.38
CA LEU A 92 -10.98 2.12 -8.74
C LEU A 92 -12.26 2.55 -9.49
N LEU A 93 -13.43 2.41 -8.86
CA LEU A 93 -14.70 2.91 -9.40
C LEU A 93 -14.66 4.40 -9.71
N LYS A 94 -14.14 5.19 -8.78
CA LYS A 94 -14.06 6.65 -8.91
C LYS A 94 -13.10 7.10 -9.99
N VAL A 95 -11.87 6.56 -9.97
CA VAL A 95 -10.76 7.07 -10.80
C VAL A 95 -10.84 6.55 -12.23
N ARG A 96 -11.15 5.26 -12.43
CA ARG A 96 -11.15 4.66 -13.77
C ARG A 96 -12.52 4.66 -14.45
N TYR A 97 -13.59 4.64 -13.67
CA TYR A 97 -14.95 4.51 -14.20
C TYR A 97 -15.84 5.72 -13.94
N GLY A 98 -15.39 6.69 -13.15
CA GLY A 98 -16.19 7.88 -12.82
C GLY A 98 -17.41 7.60 -11.97
N VAL A 99 -17.51 6.40 -11.38
CA VAL A 99 -18.67 5.97 -10.58
C VAL A 99 -18.38 6.23 -9.11
N ALA A 100 -18.49 7.49 -8.68
CA ALA A 100 -18.16 7.88 -7.30
C ALA A 100 -19.38 7.93 -6.35
N GLY A 101 -20.58 8.20 -6.87
CA GLY A 101 -21.75 8.55 -6.06
C GLY A 101 -22.10 7.52 -4.98
N PRO A 102 -22.35 6.24 -5.34
CA PRO A 102 -22.64 5.21 -4.36
C PRO A 102 -21.48 4.95 -3.39
N SER A 103 -20.24 4.86 -3.91
CA SER A 103 -19.07 4.54 -3.09
C SER A 103 -18.70 5.65 -2.10
N ASP A 104 -18.81 6.93 -2.47
CA ASP A 104 -18.51 8.05 -1.58
C ASP A 104 -19.49 8.10 -0.39
N LEU A 105 -20.78 7.81 -0.62
CA LEU A 105 -21.78 7.73 0.44
C LEU A 105 -21.56 6.52 1.35
N MET A 106 -21.26 5.36 0.77
CA MET A 106 -20.96 4.15 1.53
C MET A 106 -19.72 4.33 2.40
N TRP A 107 -18.65 4.92 1.87
CA TRP A 107 -17.43 5.21 2.64
C TRP A 107 -17.70 6.09 3.86
N THR A 108 -18.48 7.16 3.68
CA THR A 108 -18.88 8.02 4.81
C THR A 108 -19.65 7.22 5.88
N THR A 109 -20.55 6.34 5.44
CA THR A 109 -21.32 5.47 6.34
C THR A 109 -20.42 4.44 7.04
N ASP A 110 -19.41 3.90 6.34
CA ASP A 110 -18.42 2.98 6.90
C ASP A 110 -17.63 3.65 8.04
N ASP A 111 -17.22 4.90 7.86
CA ASP A 111 -16.53 5.70 8.88
C ASP A 111 -17.41 5.93 10.11
N GLU A 112 -18.69 6.28 9.90
CA GLU A 112 -19.65 6.46 10.98
C GLU A 112 -19.89 5.17 11.77
N ILE A 113 -20.04 4.03 11.08
CA ILE A 113 -20.23 2.72 11.70
C ILE A 113 -18.99 2.36 12.55
N ARG A 114 -17.78 2.55 12.02
CA ARG A 114 -16.53 2.27 12.75
C ARG A 114 -16.37 3.16 13.98
N ALA A 115 -16.69 4.45 13.85
CA ALA A 115 -16.63 5.40 14.96
C ALA A 115 -17.60 5.01 16.09
N GLU A 116 -18.84 4.66 15.75
CA GLU A 116 -19.85 4.27 16.74
C GLU A 116 -19.52 2.92 17.40
N LEU A 117 -19.03 1.94 16.64
CA LEU A 117 -18.55 0.67 17.20
C LEU A 117 -17.40 0.88 18.20
N SER A 118 -16.44 1.73 17.85
CA SER A 118 -15.33 2.11 18.74
C SER A 118 -15.82 2.82 20.01
N ALA A 119 -16.87 3.63 19.90
CA ALA A 119 -17.48 4.27 21.05
C ALA A 119 -18.21 3.26 21.96
N LEU A 120 -18.99 2.33 21.39
CA LEU A 120 -19.77 1.34 22.15
C LEU A 120 -18.91 0.28 22.84
N THR A 121 -17.77 -0.08 22.24
CA THR A 121 -16.79 -1.00 22.83
C THR A 121 -16.02 -0.41 24.01
N ARG A 122 -15.96 0.94 24.11
CA ARG A 122 -15.34 1.67 25.23
C ARG A 122 -16.35 2.12 26.29
N ASP A 123 -17.64 1.95 26.02
CA ASP A 123 -18.73 2.35 26.92
C ASP A 123 -19.07 1.20 27.86
N ASP A 124 -18.63 1.31 29.12
CA ASP A 124 -18.88 0.32 30.17
C ASP A 124 -20.33 0.34 30.72
N ASN A 125 -21.17 1.31 30.30
CA ASN A 125 -22.52 1.47 30.81
C ASN A 125 -23.48 0.43 30.23
N ARG A 126 -24.13 -0.39 31.06
CA ARG A 126 -25.10 -1.41 30.59
C ARG A 126 -26.55 -0.97 30.75
N GLY A 127 -26.89 0.22 30.27
CA GLY A 127 -28.25 0.78 30.33
C GLY A 127 -28.97 0.80 28.98
N ASP A 128 -30.28 1.03 29.01
CA ASP A 128 -31.18 1.06 27.83
C ASP A 128 -30.69 1.98 26.71
N ALA A 129 -30.04 3.10 27.06
CA ALA A 129 -29.47 4.03 26.09
C ALA A 129 -28.33 3.41 25.27
N ARG A 130 -27.47 2.58 25.87
CA ARG A 130 -26.42 1.86 25.13
C ARG A 130 -27.03 0.79 24.25
N GLN A 131 -28.05 0.07 24.74
CA GLN A 131 -28.74 -0.94 23.94
C GLN A 131 -29.39 -0.34 22.69
N ALA A 132 -30.09 0.80 22.83
CA ALA A 132 -30.69 1.49 21.69
C ALA A 132 -29.66 1.93 20.63
N ARG A 133 -28.47 2.35 21.07
CA ARG A 133 -27.33 2.68 20.18
C ARG A 133 -26.77 1.44 19.50
N LEU A 134 -26.60 0.34 20.23
CA LEU A 134 -26.18 -0.94 19.67
C LEU A 134 -27.17 -1.41 18.60
N ASP A 135 -28.47 -1.42 18.89
CA ASP A 135 -29.49 -1.82 17.92
C ASP A 135 -29.48 -0.94 16.65
N ALA A 136 -29.23 0.37 16.82
CA ALA A 136 -29.10 1.29 15.70
C ALA A 136 -27.83 1.02 14.88
N LEU A 137 -26.71 0.70 15.53
CA LEU A 137 -25.47 0.28 14.88
C LEU A 137 -25.68 -1.01 14.08
N LEU A 138 -26.28 -2.04 14.69
CA LEU A 138 -26.50 -3.34 14.01
C LEU A 138 -27.37 -3.16 12.76
N ARG A 139 -28.45 -2.38 12.84
CA ARG A 139 -29.27 -2.03 11.67
C ARG A 139 -28.49 -1.28 10.60
N ARG A 140 -27.56 -0.39 10.98
CA ARG A 140 -26.70 0.31 10.01
C ARG A 140 -25.75 -0.64 9.30
N VAL A 141 -25.14 -1.59 10.03
CA VAL A 141 -24.28 -2.63 9.43
C VAL A 141 -25.10 -3.52 8.49
N GLU A 142 -26.28 -3.97 8.90
CA GLU A 142 -27.19 -4.76 8.05
C GLU A 142 -27.55 -4.02 6.76
N ASN A 143 -27.87 -2.72 6.85
CA ASN A 143 -28.11 -1.90 5.67
C ASN A 143 -26.87 -1.81 4.76
N MET A 144 -25.66 -1.74 5.33
CA MET A 144 -24.42 -1.74 4.55
C MET A 144 -24.25 -3.05 3.76
N ILE A 145 -24.48 -4.21 4.40
CA ILE A 145 -24.47 -5.52 3.73
C ILE A 145 -25.42 -5.53 2.52
N LEU A 146 -26.63 -4.99 2.70
CA LEU A 146 -27.62 -4.88 1.62
C LEU A 146 -27.17 -3.93 0.50
N GLN A 147 -26.55 -2.80 0.83
CA GLN A 147 -25.99 -1.89 -0.18
C GLN A 147 -24.84 -2.54 -0.94
N GLU A 148 -23.98 -3.30 -0.26
CA GLU A 148 -22.90 -4.02 -0.92
C GLU A 148 -23.43 -5.06 -1.91
N ARG A 149 -24.36 -5.91 -1.45
CA ARG A 149 -24.95 -6.99 -2.26
C ARG A 149 -25.74 -6.46 -3.46
N ASN A 150 -26.47 -5.35 -3.30
CA ASN A 150 -27.41 -4.86 -4.32
C ASN A 150 -26.90 -3.67 -5.15
N VAL A 151 -25.87 -2.95 -4.67
CA VAL A 151 -25.36 -1.74 -5.32
C VAL A 151 -23.88 -1.89 -5.64
N LEU A 152 -23.02 -2.07 -4.63
CA LEU A 152 -21.57 -2.05 -4.83
C LEU A 152 -21.09 -3.20 -5.71
N PHE A 153 -21.37 -4.45 -5.32
CA PHE A 153 -20.86 -5.63 -6.05
C PHE A 153 -21.37 -5.69 -7.49
N PRO A 154 -22.67 -5.42 -7.77
CA PRO A 154 -23.14 -5.31 -9.16
C PRO A 154 -22.46 -4.21 -9.97
N ILE A 155 -22.19 -3.05 -9.38
CA ILE A 155 -21.46 -1.98 -10.07
C ILE A 155 -20.02 -2.40 -10.36
N CYS A 156 -19.31 -2.99 -9.39
CA CYS A 156 -17.96 -3.51 -9.60
C CYS A 156 -17.94 -4.57 -10.69
N ALA A 157 -18.86 -5.54 -10.65
CA ALA A 157 -18.93 -6.64 -11.62
C ALA A 157 -19.17 -6.19 -13.07
N VAL A 158 -19.87 -5.07 -13.27
CA VAL A 158 -20.10 -4.48 -14.60
C VAL A 158 -18.88 -3.72 -15.12
N ASN A 159 -18.18 -3.01 -14.23
CA ASN A 159 -17.14 -2.07 -14.64
C ASN A 159 -15.77 -2.72 -14.73
N PHE A 160 -15.40 -3.51 -13.72
CA PHE A 160 -14.05 -4.00 -13.55
C PHE A 160 -13.70 -5.08 -14.57
N THR A 161 -12.49 -4.97 -15.10
CA THR A 161 -11.88 -5.95 -15.99
C THR A 161 -11.33 -7.12 -15.20
N GLU A 162 -11.08 -8.23 -15.88
CA GLU A 162 -10.48 -9.41 -15.25
C GLU A 162 -9.10 -9.12 -14.66
N ASP A 163 -8.27 -8.30 -15.34
CA ASP A 163 -6.94 -7.92 -14.85
C ASP A 163 -6.99 -7.05 -13.59
N GLU A 164 -7.99 -6.19 -13.46
CA GLU A 164 -8.23 -5.43 -12.25
C GLU A 164 -8.68 -6.34 -11.11
N TRP A 165 -9.58 -7.30 -11.36
CA TRP A 165 -9.93 -8.31 -10.36
C TRP A 165 -8.71 -9.12 -9.91
N ARG A 166 -7.80 -9.48 -10.84
CA ARG A 166 -6.55 -10.15 -10.49
C ARG A 166 -5.62 -9.25 -9.67
N GLY A 167 -5.62 -7.94 -9.94
CA GLY A 167 -4.94 -6.94 -9.11
C GLY A 167 -5.50 -6.92 -7.69
N ILE A 168 -6.82 -6.78 -7.56
CA ILE A 168 -7.54 -6.80 -6.27
C ILE A 168 -7.23 -8.09 -5.50
N TYR A 169 -7.26 -9.25 -6.17
CA TYR A 169 -6.93 -10.54 -5.54
C TYR A 169 -5.51 -10.58 -4.96
N ARG A 170 -4.53 -9.98 -5.64
CA ARG A 170 -3.14 -9.91 -5.15
C ARG A 170 -3.04 -8.97 -3.96
N ASP A 171 -3.60 -7.78 -4.09
CA ASP A 171 -3.52 -6.73 -3.07
C ASP A 171 -4.30 -7.13 -1.80
N GLU A 172 -5.38 -7.91 -1.94
CA GLU A 172 -6.13 -8.49 -0.82
C GLU A 172 -5.24 -9.36 0.10
N ALA A 173 -4.10 -9.88 -0.38
CA ALA A 173 -3.14 -10.64 0.43
C ALA A 173 -2.51 -9.86 1.57
N ASP A 174 -2.46 -8.53 1.46
CA ASP A 174 -1.88 -7.66 2.48
C ASP A 174 -2.89 -7.29 3.59
N TYR A 175 -4.14 -7.73 3.45
CA TYR A 175 -5.20 -7.49 4.44
C TYR A 175 -5.39 -8.71 5.35
N GLY A 176 -5.76 -8.44 6.62
CA GLY A 176 -6.06 -9.50 7.58
C GLY A 176 -7.28 -10.34 7.20
N VAL A 177 -7.43 -11.50 7.85
CA VAL A 177 -8.65 -12.31 7.82
C VAL A 177 -9.69 -11.69 8.75
N CYS A 178 -10.95 -11.60 8.30
CA CYS A 178 -12.08 -11.19 9.12
C CYS A 178 -13.22 -12.20 9.03
N PHE A 179 -13.99 -12.28 10.11
CA PHE A 179 -15.14 -13.15 10.34
C PHE A 179 -14.87 -14.63 10.07
N GLY A 180 -13.62 -15.07 10.23
CA GLY A 180 -13.17 -16.43 9.94
C GLY A 180 -13.18 -16.80 8.45
N VAL A 181 -13.28 -15.82 7.54
CA VAL A 181 -13.32 -16.05 6.10
C VAL A 181 -11.91 -15.93 5.53
N GLU A 182 -11.31 -17.07 5.24
CA GLU A 182 -10.03 -17.12 4.53
C GLU A 182 -10.23 -17.00 3.02
N ARG A 183 -9.29 -16.28 2.37
CA ARG A 183 -9.23 -16.17 0.92
C ARG A 183 -8.81 -17.51 0.31
N ALA A 184 -9.63 -18.04 -0.59
CA ALA A 184 -9.27 -19.21 -1.39
C ALA A 184 -8.32 -18.85 -2.54
N VAL A 185 -7.60 -19.84 -3.08
CA VAL A 185 -6.74 -19.62 -4.24
C VAL A 185 -7.60 -19.44 -5.48
N TRP A 186 -7.44 -18.29 -6.16
CA TRP A 186 -8.09 -18.08 -7.45
C TRP A 186 -7.22 -18.59 -8.59
N ASP A 187 -7.68 -19.65 -9.26
CA ASP A 187 -6.96 -20.24 -10.39
C ASP A 187 -6.78 -19.22 -11.53
N GLY A 188 -5.55 -19.14 -12.07
CA GLY A 188 -5.19 -18.18 -13.11
C GLY A 188 -4.88 -16.75 -12.64
N ALA A 189 -4.99 -16.42 -11.34
CA ALA A 189 -4.71 -15.06 -10.85
C ALA A 189 -3.23 -14.65 -10.86
N ALA A 190 -2.31 -15.64 -10.92
CA ALA A 190 -0.86 -15.42 -10.96
C ALA A 190 -0.31 -14.96 -12.34
N GLN A 191 -1.14 -14.95 -13.38
CA GLN A 191 -0.71 -14.79 -14.78
C GLN A 191 -0.69 -13.34 -15.30
N VAL A 192 -0.78 -12.33 -14.44
CA VAL A 192 -0.71 -10.92 -14.90
C VAL A 192 0.74 -10.50 -15.02
N SER A 193 1.25 -10.51 -16.26
CA SER A 193 2.46 -9.77 -16.60
C SER A 193 2.24 -8.29 -16.27
N PRO A 194 3.22 -7.60 -15.66
CA PRO A 194 3.12 -6.15 -15.48
C PRO A 194 2.76 -5.50 -16.82
N ALA A 195 1.90 -4.49 -16.78
CA ALA A 195 1.48 -3.77 -17.97
C ALA A 195 2.73 -3.39 -18.79
N PRO A 196 2.68 -3.51 -20.13
CA PRO A 196 3.83 -3.19 -20.97
C PRO A 196 4.29 -1.76 -20.63
N ALA A 197 5.58 -1.64 -20.33
CA ALA A 197 6.18 -0.36 -19.99
C ALA A 197 5.84 0.65 -21.08
N ALA A 198 5.30 1.81 -20.70
CA ALA A 198 5.28 2.94 -21.61
C ALA A 198 6.73 3.27 -22.00
N ASP A 199 6.97 3.67 -23.25
CA ASP A 199 8.31 3.96 -23.75
C ASP A 199 9.04 4.94 -22.80
N GLY A 200 10.14 4.50 -22.20
CA GLY A 200 10.96 5.28 -21.26
C GLY A 200 10.64 5.12 -19.77
N GLU A 201 9.71 4.24 -19.39
CA GLU A 201 9.45 3.91 -17.99
C GLU A 201 10.23 2.67 -17.51
N ILE A 202 10.74 2.76 -16.28
CA ILE A 202 11.30 1.64 -15.52
C ILE A 202 10.16 1.03 -14.70
N VAL A 203 9.78 -0.20 -15.01
CA VAL A 203 8.71 -0.92 -14.31
C VAL A 203 9.32 -1.75 -13.17
N LEU A 204 8.84 -1.47 -11.96
CA LEU A 204 9.19 -2.17 -10.72
C LEU A 204 7.95 -2.93 -10.21
N PRO A 205 8.12 -3.93 -9.32
CA PRO A 205 6.97 -4.65 -8.76
C PRO A 205 5.94 -3.77 -8.05
N GLY A 206 6.37 -2.64 -7.46
CA GLY A 206 5.51 -1.70 -6.75
C GLY A 206 5.05 -0.49 -7.56
N GLY A 207 5.25 -0.47 -8.88
CA GLY A 207 4.85 0.64 -9.76
C GLY A 207 5.89 0.95 -10.84
N SER A 208 5.71 2.05 -11.57
CA SER A 208 6.66 2.50 -12.58
C SER A 208 7.20 3.90 -12.30
N LEU A 209 8.42 4.16 -12.75
CA LEU A 209 9.08 5.46 -12.65
C LEU A 209 9.81 5.74 -13.97
N THR A 210 9.77 6.98 -14.43
CA THR A 210 10.74 7.44 -15.44
C THR A 210 12.14 7.46 -14.83
N LEU A 211 13.19 7.34 -15.67
CA LEU A 211 14.58 7.48 -15.20
C LEU A 211 14.80 8.80 -14.42
N ARG A 212 14.18 9.90 -14.87
CA ARG A 212 14.26 11.20 -14.18
C ARG A 212 13.69 11.16 -12.76
N GLN A 213 12.54 10.49 -12.57
CA GLN A 213 11.93 10.34 -11.25
C GLN A 213 12.76 9.43 -10.34
N LEU A 214 13.27 8.31 -10.85
CA LEU A 214 14.13 7.42 -10.08
C LEU A 214 15.42 8.11 -9.62
N THR A 215 16.08 8.86 -10.51
CA THR A 215 17.27 9.64 -10.16
C THR A 215 16.97 10.69 -9.08
N ALA A 216 15.87 11.43 -9.23
CA ALA A 216 15.49 12.44 -8.25
C ALA A 216 15.16 11.83 -6.87
N LEU A 217 14.46 10.69 -6.86
CA LEU A 217 14.16 9.93 -5.64
C LEU A 217 15.45 9.55 -4.88
N LEU A 218 16.42 8.93 -5.58
CA LEU A 218 17.70 8.51 -4.99
C LEU A 218 18.54 9.69 -4.47
N ASN A 219 18.38 10.88 -5.05
CA ASN A 219 19.08 12.10 -4.62
C ASN A 219 18.42 12.80 -3.41
N VAL A 220 17.14 12.54 -3.14
CA VAL A 220 16.41 13.11 -1.98
C VAL A 220 16.57 12.27 -0.71
N ILE A 221 16.84 10.97 -0.83
CA ILE A 221 17.15 10.12 0.32
C ILE A 221 18.31 10.79 1.10
N PRO A 222 18.17 11.04 2.42
CA PRO A 222 19.13 11.79 3.22
C PRO A 222 20.37 10.94 3.59
N MET A 223 20.94 10.28 2.59
CA MET A 223 22.09 9.39 2.70
C MET A 223 22.97 9.53 1.46
N GLU A 224 24.28 9.35 1.62
CA GLU A 224 25.15 9.09 0.48
C GLU A 224 25.00 7.63 0.08
N ILE A 225 24.70 7.37 -1.18
CA ILE A 225 24.45 6.05 -1.73
C ILE A 225 25.54 5.76 -2.75
N THR A 226 26.22 4.64 -2.57
CA THR A 226 27.16 4.07 -3.54
C THR A 226 26.74 2.64 -3.85
N PHE A 227 26.69 2.28 -5.14
CA PHE A 227 26.43 0.91 -5.57
C PHE A 227 27.61 0.34 -6.37
N VAL A 228 28.04 -0.84 -5.96
CA VAL A 228 29.07 -1.67 -6.60
C VAL A 228 28.40 -2.95 -7.06
N ASP A 229 28.56 -3.33 -8.32
CA ASP A 229 27.91 -4.53 -8.86
C ASP A 229 28.56 -5.85 -8.42
N ASP A 230 28.00 -6.95 -8.90
CA ASP A 230 28.48 -8.32 -8.68
C ASP A 230 29.89 -8.58 -9.23
N GLN A 231 30.33 -7.77 -10.20
CA GLN A 231 31.67 -7.75 -10.78
C GLN A 231 32.66 -6.86 -10.02
N ASN A 232 32.27 -6.32 -8.86
CA ASN A 232 33.05 -5.40 -8.03
C ASN A 232 33.29 -4.02 -8.67
N ILE A 233 32.50 -3.63 -9.67
CA ILE A 233 32.63 -2.37 -10.39
C ILE A 233 31.76 -1.30 -9.74
N ASN A 234 32.30 -0.11 -9.49
CA ASN A 234 31.51 1.04 -9.05
C ASN A 234 30.56 1.46 -10.18
N ARG A 235 29.25 1.36 -9.97
CA ARG A 235 28.23 1.66 -10.99
C ARG A 235 27.49 2.96 -10.75
N PHE A 236 27.30 3.33 -9.49
CA PHE A 236 26.46 4.49 -9.17
C PHE A 236 26.90 5.17 -7.87
N PHE A 237 26.80 6.50 -7.89
CA PHE A 237 26.78 7.36 -6.72
C PHE A 237 25.57 8.29 -6.85
N ASN A 238 24.77 8.47 -5.80
CA ASN A 238 23.75 9.52 -5.84
C ASN A 238 24.40 10.91 -5.82
N GLU A 239 23.73 11.91 -6.36
CA GLU A 239 24.25 13.28 -6.47
C GLU A 239 24.21 14.01 -5.12
N GLY A 240 24.64 15.27 -5.11
CA GLY A 240 24.60 16.14 -3.94
C GLY A 240 25.89 16.15 -3.10
N PRO A 241 25.91 16.97 -2.02
CA PRO A 241 27.07 17.11 -1.16
C PRO A 241 27.49 15.78 -0.53
N LYS A 242 28.78 15.47 -0.56
CA LYS A 242 29.37 14.26 0.05
C LYS A 242 30.42 14.61 1.10
N VAL A 243 30.28 13.98 2.27
CA VAL A 243 31.25 13.86 3.35
C VAL A 243 32.41 12.95 2.90
N PHE A 244 32.11 11.83 2.23
CA PHE A 244 33.13 10.99 1.61
C PHE A 244 33.19 11.30 0.11
N LYS A 245 34.31 11.85 -0.35
CA LYS A 245 34.43 12.24 -1.76
C LYS A 245 34.27 11.01 -2.67
N ARG A 246 33.41 11.15 -3.68
CA ARG A 246 33.13 10.14 -4.72
C ARG A 246 33.41 10.76 -6.09
N PRO A 247 34.66 10.71 -6.58
CA PRO A 247 34.98 11.30 -7.87
C PRO A 247 34.31 10.46 -8.97
N GLN A 248 33.65 11.11 -9.93
CA GLN A 248 32.96 10.41 -11.02
C GLN A 248 33.88 9.48 -11.83
N MET A 249 35.20 9.78 -11.88
CA MET A 249 36.18 8.92 -12.54
C MET A 249 36.31 7.51 -11.92
N ALA A 250 35.79 7.29 -10.71
CA ALA A 250 35.75 5.97 -10.08
C ALA A 250 34.68 5.05 -10.69
N LEU A 251 33.66 5.62 -11.34
CA LEU A 251 32.63 4.85 -12.03
C LEU A 251 33.28 4.00 -13.15
N GLY A 252 32.85 2.75 -13.27
CA GLY A 252 33.40 1.79 -14.22
C GLY A 252 34.74 1.16 -13.80
N ARG A 253 35.26 1.45 -12.60
CA ARG A 253 36.46 0.82 -12.06
C ARG A 253 36.14 -0.14 -10.92
N GLU A 254 37.02 -1.10 -10.70
CA GLU A 254 36.96 -1.97 -9.53
C GLU A 254 37.03 -1.16 -8.23
N VAL A 255 36.16 -1.49 -7.29
CA VAL A 255 36.06 -0.86 -5.96
C VAL A 255 37.38 -0.89 -5.19
N PHE A 256 38.16 -1.94 -5.36
CA PHE A 256 39.45 -2.13 -4.69
C PHE A 256 40.46 -1.04 -5.05
N SER A 257 40.46 -0.59 -6.31
CA SER A 257 41.35 0.48 -6.78
C SER A 257 41.07 1.86 -6.18
N CYS A 258 39.89 2.03 -5.56
CA CYS A 258 39.47 3.29 -4.94
C CYS A 258 39.89 3.39 -3.47
N HIS A 259 40.51 2.35 -2.91
CA HIS A 259 40.86 2.27 -1.50
C HIS A 259 42.39 2.22 -1.30
N PRO A 260 42.93 2.81 -0.21
CA PRO A 260 44.34 2.67 0.10
C PRO A 260 44.75 1.20 0.33
N PRO A 261 46.00 0.80 0.02
CA PRO A 261 46.46 -0.60 0.15
C PRO A 261 46.26 -1.22 1.54
N LYS A 262 46.23 -0.39 2.59
CA LYS A 262 45.99 -0.86 3.97
C LYS A 262 44.52 -1.25 4.24
N ILE A 263 43.58 -0.70 3.48
CA ILE A 263 42.13 -0.86 3.68
C ILE A 263 41.53 -1.84 2.65
N GLU A 264 42.13 -1.92 1.46
CA GLU A 264 41.66 -2.81 0.38
C GLU A 264 41.37 -4.26 0.84
N PRO A 265 42.23 -4.94 1.64
CA PRO A 265 41.95 -6.32 2.07
C PRO A 265 40.66 -6.44 2.89
N MET A 266 40.33 -5.43 3.69
CA MET A 266 39.10 -5.39 4.47
C MET A 266 37.87 -5.23 3.56
N VAL A 267 37.95 -4.36 2.56
CA VAL A 267 36.87 -4.16 1.57
C VAL A 267 36.62 -5.46 0.81
N ARG A 268 37.69 -6.13 0.37
CA ARG A 268 37.61 -7.43 -0.30
C ARG A 268 36.92 -8.48 0.56
N GLN A 269 37.31 -8.60 1.83
CA GLN A 269 36.68 -9.54 2.76
C GLN A 269 35.18 -9.27 2.94
N ILE A 270 34.76 -8.00 3.04
CA ILE A 270 33.35 -7.65 3.18
C ILE A 270 32.56 -8.09 1.94
N VAL A 271 33.06 -7.77 0.74
CA VAL A 271 32.39 -8.13 -0.52
C VAL A 271 32.33 -9.65 -0.71
N ASP A 272 33.41 -10.38 -0.38
CA ASP A 272 33.43 -11.83 -0.49
C ASP A 272 32.48 -12.51 0.50
N ASP A 273 32.33 -11.95 1.69
CA ASP A 273 31.37 -12.44 2.68
C ASP A 273 29.92 -12.20 2.25
N PHE A 274 29.63 -11.04 1.67
CA PHE A 274 28.32 -10.75 1.09
C PHE A 274 28.02 -11.69 -0.08
N ARG A 275 28.95 -11.86 -1.02
CA ARG A 275 28.78 -12.77 -2.16
C ARG A 275 28.52 -14.21 -1.69
N ALA A 276 29.24 -14.67 -0.66
CA ALA A 276 29.08 -16.01 -0.12
C ALA A 276 27.90 -16.19 0.87
N GLY A 277 27.13 -15.13 1.16
CA GLY A 277 26.01 -15.20 2.11
C GLY A 277 26.42 -15.39 3.57
N ARG A 278 27.67 -15.07 3.94
CA ARG A 278 28.16 -15.16 5.34
C ARG A 278 27.62 -14.02 6.22
N ARG A 279 27.25 -12.91 5.60
CA ARG A 279 26.61 -11.73 6.21
C ARG A 279 25.85 -10.97 5.13
N ASP A 280 24.86 -10.18 5.54
CA ASP A 280 24.13 -9.29 4.64
C ASP A 280 24.35 -7.81 4.95
N SER A 281 24.97 -7.49 6.10
CA SER A 281 25.33 -6.11 6.43
C SER A 281 26.56 -5.98 7.31
N VAL A 282 27.25 -4.84 7.21
CA VAL A 282 28.36 -4.43 8.07
C VAL A 282 28.18 -2.95 8.42
N PRO A 283 27.86 -2.61 9.69
CA PRO A 283 27.84 -1.24 10.14
C PRO A 283 29.23 -0.80 10.61
N VAL A 284 29.62 0.43 10.28
CA VAL A 284 30.82 1.10 10.77
C VAL A 284 30.39 2.44 11.36
N TRP A 285 30.60 2.56 12.67
CA TRP A 285 30.35 3.78 13.42
C TRP A 285 31.65 4.56 13.54
N MET A 286 31.62 5.84 13.22
CA MET A 286 32.81 6.69 13.31
C MET A 286 32.43 8.15 13.54
N GLU A 287 33.37 8.92 14.07
CA GLU A 287 33.27 10.38 14.08
C GLU A 287 34.07 10.97 12.92
N LYS A 288 33.50 11.96 12.24
CA LYS A 288 34.17 12.72 11.18
C LYS A 288 33.83 14.19 11.30
N ASP A 289 34.87 15.01 11.45
CA ASP A 289 34.74 16.46 11.63
C ASP A 289 33.78 16.83 12.78
N GLY A 290 33.84 16.09 13.90
CA GLY A 290 32.99 16.27 15.08
C GLY A 290 31.55 15.76 14.96
N ARG A 291 31.19 15.15 13.82
CA ARG A 291 29.85 14.61 13.54
C ARG A 291 29.85 13.08 13.60
N PRO A 292 28.88 12.46 14.29
CA PRO A 292 28.73 11.02 14.32
C PRO A 292 28.18 10.53 12.97
N MET A 293 28.87 9.58 12.37
CA MET A 293 28.52 9.00 11.08
C MET A 293 28.23 7.52 11.23
N LEU A 294 27.22 7.05 10.50
CA LEU A 294 26.98 5.63 10.26
C LEU A 294 27.28 5.34 8.79
N VAL A 295 28.27 4.50 8.54
CA VAL A 295 28.49 3.87 7.23
C VAL A 295 27.95 2.45 7.31
N ARG A 296 27.03 2.07 6.42
CA ARG A 296 26.47 0.73 6.36
C ARG A 296 26.69 0.13 4.98
N TYR A 297 27.43 -0.96 4.93
CA TYR A 297 27.57 -1.79 3.74
C TYR A 297 26.52 -2.90 3.80
N MET A 298 25.83 -3.18 2.70
CA MET A 298 24.81 -4.23 2.63
C MET A 298 24.88 -4.99 1.30
N SER A 299 24.60 -6.28 1.34
CA SER A 299 24.44 -7.10 0.13
C SER A 299 23.12 -6.76 -0.55
N VAL A 300 23.17 -6.51 -1.86
CA VAL A 300 21.99 -6.38 -2.72
C VAL A 300 21.74 -7.73 -3.36
N ARG A 301 20.52 -8.25 -3.22
CA ARG A 301 20.10 -9.55 -3.78
C ARG A 301 18.79 -9.42 -4.54
N ASP A 302 18.58 -10.28 -5.53
CA ASP A 302 17.27 -10.43 -6.17
C ASP A 302 16.32 -11.31 -5.33
N ARG A 303 15.13 -11.58 -5.88
CA ARG A 303 14.08 -12.38 -5.24
C ARG A 303 14.49 -13.84 -5.02
N ASP A 304 15.40 -14.36 -5.83
CA ASP A 304 15.91 -15.72 -5.74
C ASP A 304 17.13 -15.82 -4.80
N GLY A 305 17.51 -14.69 -4.18
CA GLY A 305 18.65 -14.59 -3.26
C GLY A 305 20.00 -14.44 -3.96
N ALA A 306 20.03 -14.31 -5.29
CA ALA A 306 21.27 -14.14 -6.04
C ALA A 306 21.91 -12.78 -5.72
N TYR A 307 23.22 -12.77 -5.50
CA TYR A 307 23.97 -11.56 -5.19
C TYR A 307 24.12 -10.67 -6.43
N LEU A 308 23.58 -9.45 -6.35
CA LEU A 308 23.64 -8.45 -7.42
C LEU A 308 24.72 -7.38 -7.18
N GLY A 309 25.26 -7.29 -5.97
CA GLY A 309 26.25 -6.27 -5.63
C GLY A 309 26.22 -5.85 -4.16
N THR A 310 26.95 -4.78 -3.86
CA THR A 310 27.02 -4.16 -2.54
C THR A 310 26.55 -2.71 -2.63
N VAL A 311 25.70 -2.30 -1.69
CA VAL A 311 25.40 -0.90 -1.46
C VAL A 311 26.15 -0.40 -0.22
N GLU A 312 26.76 0.77 -0.32
CA GLU A 312 27.28 1.53 0.81
C GLU A 312 26.36 2.73 1.02
N LEU A 313 25.89 2.89 2.26
CA LEU A 313 25.10 4.01 2.72
C LEU A 313 25.87 4.79 3.79
N VAL A 314 25.99 6.10 3.63
CA VAL A 314 26.55 7.00 4.64
C VAL A 314 25.46 7.93 5.15
N GLN A 315 25.31 8.00 6.47
CA GLN A 315 24.35 8.88 7.13
C GLN A 315 25.02 9.70 8.23
N ASP A 316 24.75 11.01 8.22
CA ASP A 316 25.05 11.89 9.34
C ASP A 316 24.00 11.66 10.44
N MET A 317 24.46 11.18 11.59
CA MET A 317 23.61 10.80 12.72
C MET A 317 23.44 11.93 13.74
N THR A 318 23.86 13.15 13.40
CA THR A 318 23.74 14.32 14.30
C THR A 318 22.29 14.54 14.74
N PHE A 319 21.33 14.43 13.81
CA PHE A 319 19.90 14.59 14.10
C PHE A 319 19.41 13.62 15.18
N ALA A 320 19.87 12.37 15.13
CA ALA A 320 19.50 11.35 16.10
C ALA A 320 20.14 11.62 17.45
N ARG A 321 21.44 11.96 17.47
CA ARG A 321 22.16 12.34 18.69
C ARG A 321 21.46 13.50 19.40
N GLU A 322 21.08 14.55 18.66
CA GLU A 322 20.39 15.72 19.20
C GLU A 322 19.02 15.32 19.78
N HIS A 323 18.17 14.63 19.02
CA HIS A 323 16.85 14.20 19.45
C HIS A 323 16.88 13.41 20.77
N PHE A 324 17.76 12.41 20.88
CA PHE A 324 17.85 11.57 22.07
C PHE A 324 18.66 12.18 23.22
N SER A 325 19.48 13.19 22.95
CA SER A 325 20.16 13.95 24.03
C SER A 325 19.19 14.85 24.78
N HIS A 326 18.19 15.42 24.10
CA HIS A 326 17.15 16.24 24.73
C HIS A 326 16.15 15.41 25.54
N ALA A 327 15.85 14.18 25.12
CA ALA A 327 14.95 13.26 25.85
C ALA A 327 15.50 12.78 27.21
N LYS A 328 16.78 13.02 27.52
CA LYS A 328 17.35 12.72 28.85
C LYS A 328 17.22 13.88 29.86
N ASN A 329 16.83 15.07 29.39
CA ASN A 329 16.80 16.30 30.19
C ASN A 329 15.37 16.89 30.35
N GLY A 330 14.33 16.16 29.97
CA GLY A 330 12.92 16.50 30.20
C GLY A 330 12.19 15.31 30.79
#